data_AF-A0A2S1LWX3-F1
#
_entry.id   AF-A0A2S1LWX3-F1
#
_cell.length_a   1.000
_cell.length_b   1.000
_cell.length_c   1.000
_cell.angle_alpha   90.00
_cell.angle_beta   90.00
_cell.angle_gamma   90.00
#
_symmetry.space_group_name_H-M   'P 1'
#
loop_
_entity.id
_entity.type
_entity.pdbx_description
1 polymer ?
#
loop_
_entity_poly.entity_id
_entity_poly.type
_entity_poly.pdbx_seq_one_letter_code
_entity_poly.pdbx_strand_id
1 'polypeptide(L)'
;MKILLKVTMILSLASLSIAKEVDPLNLDKILVEKENLNKLFGIGFGIGNPITNIILSFPYVDIDFGYGGFNGLHPNNFTPYLIFGIDVLFREELYHNIIMTGGVGVGIDWSPVKSTDSGPAGAPEEKGDNKEGEFLSPASNNRLGIVLRLPISLEYSFLKNLVIGFKGMATIGGTMLISPITFEGARFGFFGIAFIKIYI
;
A
#
# COMPACT_ATOMS: atom_id res chain seq x y z
N MET A 1 -52.68 27.17 -33.31
CA MET A 1 -51.22 27.45 -33.32
C MET A 1 -50.75 28.48 -32.29
N LYS A 2 -51.38 29.65 -32.13
CA LYS A 2 -50.88 30.71 -31.22
C LYS A 2 -50.88 30.37 -29.71
N ILE A 3 -51.79 29.50 -29.26
CA ILE A 3 -51.88 29.10 -27.84
C ILE A 3 -50.80 28.09 -27.48
N LEU A 4 -50.56 27.11 -28.36
CA LEU A 4 -49.50 26.09 -28.16
C LEU A 4 -48.12 26.75 -28.07
N LEU A 5 -47.85 27.75 -28.94
CA LEU A 5 -46.58 28.49 -28.95
C LEU A 5 -46.36 29.29 -27.65
N LYS A 6 -47.44 29.87 -27.09
CA LYS A 6 -47.39 30.58 -25.81
C LYS A 6 -47.13 29.64 -24.63
N VAL A 7 -47.73 28.45 -24.64
CA VAL A 7 -47.51 27.44 -23.60
C VAL A 7 -46.08 26.91 -23.65
N THR A 8 -45.52 26.66 -24.84
CA THR A 8 -44.11 26.28 -24.98
C THR A 8 -43.14 27.39 -24.57
N MET A 9 -43.45 28.66 -24.85
CA MET A 9 -42.64 29.79 -24.37
C MET A 9 -42.64 29.88 -22.84
N ILE A 10 -43.81 29.74 -22.21
CA ILE A 10 -43.93 29.77 -20.74
C ILE A 10 -43.18 28.59 -20.10
N LEU A 11 -43.26 27.38 -20.67
CA LEU A 11 -42.47 26.25 -20.20
C LEU A 11 -40.95 26.46 -20.40
N SER A 12 -40.53 27.10 -21.50
CA SER A 12 -39.11 27.41 -21.76
C SER A 12 -38.56 28.56 -20.90
N LEU A 13 -39.43 29.48 -20.45
CA LEU A 13 -39.09 30.53 -19.50
C LEU A 13 -39.11 30.00 -18.06
N ALA A 14 -39.93 29.00 -17.75
CA ALA A 14 -39.93 28.31 -16.46
C ALA A 14 -38.74 27.37 -16.28
N SER A 15 -38.05 26.97 -17.35
CA SER A 15 -36.71 26.37 -17.29
C SER A 15 -35.60 27.41 -17.12
N LEU A 16 -35.92 28.56 -16.50
CA LEU A 16 -34.95 29.43 -15.84
C LEU A 16 -34.05 28.53 -15.01
N SER A 17 -32.83 28.36 -15.53
CA SER A 17 -31.71 27.72 -14.88
C SER A 17 -31.70 28.17 -13.42
N ILE A 18 -32.12 27.28 -12.53
CA ILE A 18 -31.84 27.38 -11.11
C ILE A 18 -30.33 27.16 -11.03
N ALA A 19 -29.56 28.22 -11.29
CA ALA A 19 -28.23 28.32 -10.75
C ALA A 19 -28.43 28.36 -9.24
N LYS A 20 -28.46 27.17 -8.61
CA LYS A 20 -28.21 27.03 -7.19
C LYS A 20 -26.91 27.81 -6.97
N GLU A 21 -26.93 28.84 -6.12
CA GLU A 21 -25.70 29.37 -5.55
C GLU A 21 -24.98 28.17 -4.93
N VAL A 22 -23.99 27.65 -5.63
CA VAL A 22 -23.13 26.61 -5.11
C VAL A 22 -22.22 27.35 -4.16
N ASP A 23 -22.51 27.22 -2.86
CA ASP A 23 -21.63 27.65 -1.80
C ASP A 23 -20.19 27.22 -2.17
N PRO A 24 -19.20 28.11 -2.22
CA PRO A 24 -17.84 27.78 -2.66
C PRO A 24 -17.26 26.57 -1.91
N LEU A 25 -17.65 26.37 -0.65
CA LEU A 25 -17.27 25.20 0.16
C LEU A 25 -17.88 23.88 -0.38
N ASN A 26 -19.09 23.93 -0.94
CA ASN A 26 -19.71 22.81 -1.64
C ASN A 26 -19.14 22.64 -3.05
N LEU A 27 -18.71 23.71 -3.72
CA LEU A 27 -18.09 23.63 -5.03
C LEU A 27 -16.75 22.91 -4.96
N ASP A 28 -15.90 23.26 -3.99
CA ASP A 28 -14.64 22.58 -3.73
C ASP A 28 -14.87 21.11 -3.39
N LYS A 29 -15.84 20.81 -2.53
CA LYS A 29 -16.21 19.44 -2.20
C LYS A 29 -16.66 18.64 -3.43
N ILE A 30 -17.51 19.24 -4.29
CA ILE A 30 -17.98 18.61 -5.53
C ILE A 30 -16.83 18.44 -6.53
N LEU A 31 -15.89 19.39 -6.60
CA LEU A 31 -14.72 19.30 -7.48
C LEU A 31 -13.75 18.22 -7.02
N VAL A 32 -13.49 18.11 -5.71
CA VAL A 32 -12.70 17.03 -5.09
C VAL A 32 -13.38 15.67 -5.30
N GLU A 33 -14.71 15.59 -5.16
CA GLU A 33 -15.48 14.38 -5.47
C GLU A 33 -15.36 14.00 -6.95
N LYS A 34 -15.39 14.98 -7.85
CA LYS A 34 -15.23 14.79 -9.29
C LYS A 34 -13.80 14.45 -9.70
N GLU A 35 -12.80 14.93 -8.99
CA GLU A 35 -11.39 14.60 -9.20
C GLU A 35 -11.04 13.21 -8.66
N ASN A 36 -11.62 12.82 -7.52
CA ASN A 36 -11.59 11.43 -7.04
C ASN A 36 -12.27 10.47 -8.02
N LEU A 37 -13.34 10.90 -8.69
CA LEU A 37 -13.97 10.14 -9.78
C LEU A 37 -13.07 9.96 -11.01
N ASN A 38 -12.05 10.80 -11.22
CA ASN A 38 -11.07 10.64 -12.31
C ASN A 38 -9.89 9.73 -11.92
N LYS A 39 -9.82 9.25 -10.68
CA LYS A 39 -8.79 8.32 -10.19
C LYS A 39 -9.36 6.90 -10.08
N LEU A 40 -9.90 6.38 -11.18
CA LEU A 40 -10.59 5.08 -11.23
C LEU A 40 -9.63 3.90 -11.07
N PHE A 41 -8.42 4.04 -11.58
CA PHE A 41 -7.38 3.03 -11.44
C PHE A 41 -6.01 3.70 -11.38
N GLY A 42 -5.10 3.14 -10.59
CA GLY A 42 -3.72 3.58 -10.55
C GLY A 42 -2.75 2.43 -10.37
N ILE A 43 -1.55 2.58 -10.92
CA ILE A 43 -0.43 1.67 -10.69
C ILE A 43 0.70 2.47 -10.08
N GLY A 44 1.22 1.97 -8.96
CA GLY A 44 2.37 2.54 -8.28
C GLY A 44 3.51 1.54 -8.13
N PHE A 45 4.72 2.08 -8.07
CA PHE A 45 5.94 1.35 -7.80
C PHE A 45 6.63 2.01 -6.61
N GLY A 46 6.96 1.19 -5.62
CA GLY A 46 7.57 1.62 -4.37
C GLY A 46 8.90 0.95 -4.10
N ILE A 47 9.74 1.65 -3.35
CA ILE A 47 10.98 1.11 -2.78
C ILE A 47 11.00 1.37 -1.27
N GLY A 48 11.56 0.43 -0.51
CA GLY A 48 11.64 0.59 0.94
C GLY A 48 12.04 -0.68 1.67
N ASN A 49 11.37 -0.94 2.79
CA ASN A 49 11.42 -2.23 3.47
C ASN A 49 9.97 -2.73 3.55
N PRO A 50 9.54 -3.73 2.74
CA PRO A 50 10.30 -4.56 1.79
C PRO A 50 10.90 -3.78 0.59
N ILE A 51 11.94 -4.34 -0.05
CA ILE A 51 12.83 -3.64 -1.02
C ILE A 51 12.06 -3.01 -2.18
N THR A 52 11.09 -3.73 -2.73
CA THR A 52 10.26 -3.24 -3.84
C THR A 52 8.80 -3.57 -3.62
N ASN A 53 7.92 -2.71 -4.11
CA ASN A 53 6.48 -2.88 -4.02
C ASN A 53 5.79 -2.43 -5.31
N ILE A 54 4.71 -3.12 -5.69
CA ILE A 54 3.76 -2.71 -6.71
C ILE A 54 2.43 -2.44 -6.01
N ILE A 55 1.83 -1.28 -6.25
CA ILE A 55 0.54 -0.85 -5.71
C ILE A 55 -0.47 -0.79 -6.85
N LEU A 56 -1.58 -1.50 -6.74
CA LEU A 56 -2.74 -1.30 -7.60
C LEU A 56 -3.80 -0.56 -6.81
N SER A 57 -4.13 0.66 -7.22
CA SER A 57 -5.10 1.52 -6.57
C SER A 57 -6.42 1.53 -7.31
N PHE A 58 -7.49 1.29 -6.58
CA PHE A 58 -8.88 1.50 -6.96
C PHE A 58 -9.51 2.51 -5.98
N PRO A 59 -10.72 3.04 -6.26
CA PRO A 59 -11.43 3.85 -5.28
C PRO A 59 -11.52 3.11 -3.94
N TYR A 60 -10.96 3.73 -2.89
CA TYR A 60 -10.94 3.22 -1.51
C TYR A 60 -10.19 1.89 -1.28
N VAL A 61 -9.51 1.33 -2.28
CA VAL A 61 -8.81 0.04 -2.13
C VAL A 61 -7.44 0.10 -2.76
N ASP A 62 -6.41 -0.28 -2.01
CA ASP A 62 -5.08 -0.55 -2.56
C ASP A 62 -4.75 -2.05 -2.43
N ILE A 63 -4.16 -2.63 -3.47
CA ILE A 63 -3.59 -3.98 -3.47
C ILE A 63 -2.07 -3.83 -3.58
N ASP A 64 -1.35 -4.37 -2.60
CA ASP A 64 0.10 -4.31 -2.53
C ASP A 64 0.75 -5.66 -2.76
N PHE A 65 1.75 -5.67 -3.64
CA PHE A 65 2.66 -6.79 -3.85
C PHE A 65 4.08 -6.32 -3.50
N GLY A 66 4.63 -6.80 -2.38
CA GLY A 66 5.98 -6.50 -1.93
C GLY A 66 6.93 -7.66 -2.14
N TYR A 67 8.18 -7.38 -2.53
CA TYR A 67 9.26 -8.35 -2.61
C TYR A 67 10.56 -7.84 -2.00
N GLY A 68 11.20 -8.73 -1.26
CA GLY A 68 12.53 -8.56 -0.68
C GLY A 68 12.50 -7.89 0.68
N GLY A 69 13.44 -8.20 1.58
CA GLY A 69 13.55 -7.51 2.86
C GLY A 69 14.92 -7.70 3.49
N PHE A 70 15.35 -6.74 4.28
CA PHE A 70 16.56 -6.87 5.10
C PHE A 70 16.15 -7.26 6.52
N ASN A 71 16.75 -8.32 7.04
CA ASN A 71 16.63 -8.61 8.47
C ASN A 71 17.61 -7.70 9.23
N GLY A 72 17.13 -6.53 9.66
CA GLY A 72 17.94 -5.46 10.25
C GLY A 72 18.68 -4.60 9.21
N LEU A 73 19.48 -3.62 9.65
CA LEU A 73 20.23 -2.68 8.80
C LEU A 73 21.54 -3.28 8.23
N HIS A 74 21.60 -4.59 7.99
CA HIS A 74 22.78 -5.25 7.44
C HIS A 74 22.58 -5.63 5.96
N PRO A 75 23.37 -5.05 5.03
CA PRO A 75 23.21 -5.28 3.58
C PRO A 75 23.31 -6.76 3.16
N ASN A 76 24.08 -7.56 3.90
CA ASN A 76 24.31 -8.98 3.60
C ASN A 76 23.22 -9.93 4.16
N ASN A 77 22.16 -9.39 4.77
CA ASN A 77 21.03 -10.17 5.32
C ASN A 77 19.76 -9.99 4.47
N PHE A 78 19.91 -9.97 3.15
CA PHE A 78 18.76 -10.05 2.26
C PHE A 78 18.04 -11.38 2.48
N THR A 79 16.76 -11.29 2.80
CA THR A 79 15.88 -12.44 2.90
C THR A 79 14.79 -12.26 1.86
N PRO A 80 14.56 -13.24 0.96
CA PRO A 80 13.43 -13.17 0.04
C PRO A 80 12.13 -13.19 0.86
N TYR A 81 11.49 -12.02 0.95
CA TYR A 81 10.26 -11.79 1.69
C TYR A 81 9.19 -11.39 0.70
N LEU A 82 8.09 -12.14 0.62
CA LEU A 82 6.95 -11.82 -0.22
C LEU A 82 5.84 -11.28 0.67
N ILE A 83 5.31 -10.11 0.32
CA ILE A 83 4.13 -9.53 0.96
C ILE A 83 3.04 -9.44 -0.09
N PHE A 84 1.86 -9.92 0.25
CA PHE A 84 0.64 -9.59 -0.45
C PHE A 84 -0.31 -8.93 0.53
N GLY A 85 -1.04 -7.91 0.13
CA GLY A 85 -2.19 -7.50 0.92
C GLY A 85 -3.13 -6.56 0.21
N ILE A 86 -4.30 -6.44 0.82
CA ILE A 86 -5.42 -5.65 0.34
C ILE A 86 -5.79 -4.71 1.48
N ASP A 87 -5.79 -3.42 1.19
CA ASP A 87 -6.04 -2.35 2.13
C ASP A 87 -7.29 -1.59 1.71
N VAL A 88 -8.21 -1.38 2.64
CA VAL A 88 -9.31 -0.42 2.49
C VAL A 88 -8.83 0.92 3.05
N LEU A 89 -8.98 1.97 2.25
CA LEU A 89 -8.35 3.28 2.44
C LEU A 89 -9.38 4.41 2.49
N PHE A 90 -9.15 5.31 3.43
CA PHE A 90 -9.88 6.57 3.61
C PHE A 90 -8.92 7.71 3.31
N ARG A 91 -9.26 8.53 2.32
CA ARG A 91 -8.42 9.60 1.78
C ARG A 91 -8.99 10.95 2.19
N GLU A 92 -8.13 11.85 2.62
CA GLU A 92 -8.47 13.22 2.98
C GLU A 92 -7.41 14.17 2.41
N GLU A 93 -7.84 15.23 1.73
CA GLU A 93 -6.92 16.27 1.26
C GLU A 93 -6.62 17.22 2.43
N LEU A 94 -5.35 17.25 2.87
CA LEU A 94 -4.93 18.11 3.98
C LEU A 94 -4.70 19.55 3.52
N TYR A 95 -4.06 19.69 2.36
CA TYR A 95 -3.64 20.97 1.82
C TYR A 95 -3.26 20.80 0.34
N HIS A 96 -3.75 21.67 -0.55
CA HIS A 96 -3.42 21.75 -1.98
C HIS A 96 -2.49 20.64 -2.51
N ASN A 97 -3.08 19.60 -3.12
CA ASN A 97 -2.40 18.46 -3.73
C ASN A 97 -1.72 17.47 -2.76
N ILE A 98 -1.75 17.72 -1.44
CA ILE A 98 -1.30 16.80 -0.39
C ILE A 98 -2.50 16.03 0.15
N ILE A 99 -2.48 14.72 -0.07
CA ILE A 99 -3.51 13.79 0.34
C ILE A 99 -2.94 12.91 1.45
N MET A 100 -3.60 12.92 2.60
CA MET A 100 -3.36 11.94 3.66
C MET A 100 -4.33 10.79 3.50
N THR A 101 -3.83 9.57 3.66
CA THR A 101 -4.65 8.37 3.56
C THR A 101 -4.37 7.49 4.77
N GLY A 102 -5.43 6.99 5.39
CA GLY A 102 -5.35 5.99 6.45
C GLY A 102 -6.25 4.82 6.12
N GLY A 103 -5.97 3.64 6.68
CA GLY A 103 -6.77 2.47 6.35
C GLY A 103 -6.58 1.27 7.25
N VAL A 104 -7.26 0.20 6.87
CA VAL A 104 -7.17 -1.12 7.48
C VAL A 104 -7.11 -2.16 6.36
N GLY A 105 -6.33 -3.20 6.55
CA GLY A 105 -6.14 -4.21 5.53
C GLY A 105 -5.83 -5.59 6.09
N VAL A 106 -5.74 -6.54 5.18
CA VAL A 106 -5.32 -7.91 5.45
C VAL A 106 -4.21 -8.30 4.48
N GLY A 107 -3.27 -9.09 4.96
CA GLY A 107 -2.12 -9.50 4.17
C GLY A 107 -1.65 -10.90 4.47
N ILE A 108 -0.83 -11.38 3.54
CA ILE A 108 -0.10 -12.62 3.63
C ILE A 108 1.38 -12.30 3.47
N ASP A 109 2.16 -12.78 4.43
CA ASP A 109 3.59 -12.60 4.47
C ASP A 109 4.26 -13.96 4.30
N TRP A 110 5.19 -14.10 3.37
CA TRP A 110 5.95 -15.33 3.18
C TRP A 110 7.45 -15.03 3.31
N SER A 111 8.10 -15.74 4.21
CA SER A 111 9.55 -15.69 4.41
C SER A 111 10.15 -17.08 4.57
N PRO A 112 11.37 -17.36 4.08
CA PRO A 112 12.14 -18.50 4.56
C PRO A 112 12.52 -18.28 6.02
N VAL A 113 12.53 -19.35 6.81
CA VAL A 113 13.12 -19.32 8.15
C VAL A 113 14.63 -19.35 7.98
N LYS A 114 15.35 -18.38 8.55
CA LYS A 114 16.81 -18.47 8.57
C LYS A 114 17.19 -19.65 9.46
N SER A 115 17.92 -20.63 8.93
CA SER A 115 18.59 -21.62 9.76
C SER A 115 19.59 -20.85 10.61
N THR A 116 19.28 -20.70 11.89
CA THR A 116 20.30 -20.41 12.89
C THR A 116 21.26 -21.59 12.86
N ASP A 117 22.44 -21.43 12.27
CA ASP A 117 23.61 -22.17 12.70
C ASP A 117 23.98 -21.66 14.11
N SER A 118 23.12 -21.96 15.07
CA SER A 118 23.46 -22.00 16.48
C SER A 118 23.83 -23.45 16.77
N GLY A 119 25.08 -23.79 16.45
CA GLY A 119 25.74 -24.90 17.10
C GLY A 119 25.66 -24.70 18.62
N PRO A 120 25.55 -25.79 19.40
CA PRO A 120 25.45 -25.69 20.85
C PRO A 120 26.65 -24.93 21.40
N ALA A 121 26.40 -24.02 22.33
CA ALA A 121 27.42 -23.32 23.08
C ALA A 121 28.39 -24.34 23.71
N GLY A 122 29.62 -24.42 23.17
CA GLY A 122 30.72 -25.19 23.76
C GLY A 122 31.59 -25.94 22.76
N ALA A 123 32.55 -25.26 22.12
CA ALA A 123 33.90 -25.73 21.75
C ALA A 123 34.60 -24.68 20.86
N PRO A 124 35.94 -24.59 20.87
CA PRO A 124 36.67 -23.32 20.83
C PRO A 124 36.89 -22.76 19.42
N GLU A 125 37.13 -21.45 19.41
CA GLU A 125 37.67 -20.69 18.27
C GLU A 125 38.86 -21.41 17.63
N GLU A 126 38.69 -21.88 16.39
CA GLU A 126 39.81 -22.11 15.48
C GLU A 126 39.70 -21.13 14.31
N LYS A 127 40.71 -20.24 14.26
CA LYS A 127 41.01 -19.39 13.10
C LYS A 127 41.26 -20.27 11.88
N GLY A 128 40.56 -19.97 10.78
CA GLY A 128 40.82 -20.54 9.46
C GLY A 128 40.30 -19.61 8.38
N ASP A 129 41.20 -19.20 7.49
CA ASP A 129 41.04 -18.23 6.42
C ASP A 129 39.89 -18.50 5.43
N ASN A 130 39.38 -17.39 4.87
CA ASN A 130 38.88 -17.22 3.50
C ASN A 130 37.89 -18.27 2.96
N LYS A 131 36.59 -18.01 3.15
CA LYS A 131 35.57 -18.37 2.16
C LYS A 131 34.58 -17.23 1.96
N GLU A 132 34.84 -16.45 0.92
CA GLU A 132 33.81 -15.70 0.23
C GLU A 132 32.75 -16.70 -0.30
N GLY A 133 31.47 -16.40 -0.07
CA GLY A 133 30.39 -16.97 -0.88
C GLY A 133 29.81 -18.31 -0.44
N GLU A 134 29.58 -18.56 0.85
CA GLU A 134 28.61 -19.59 1.23
C GLU A 134 27.20 -18.99 1.23
N PHE A 135 26.51 -19.12 0.09
CA PHE A 135 25.07 -18.94 -0.02
C PHE A 135 24.44 -19.95 0.94
N LEU A 136 24.03 -19.49 2.13
CA LEU A 136 23.40 -20.31 3.16
C LEU A 136 22.39 -21.26 2.52
N SER A 137 22.63 -22.57 2.70
CA SER A 137 21.77 -23.65 2.23
C SER A 137 20.31 -23.30 2.45
N PRO A 138 19.41 -23.55 1.47
CA PRO A 138 18.02 -23.16 1.58
C PRO A 138 17.40 -23.91 2.76
N ALA A 139 17.16 -23.20 3.86
CA ALA A 139 16.39 -23.75 4.96
C ALA A 139 15.06 -24.26 4.38
N SER A 140 14.81 -25.57 4.51
CA SER A 140 13.63 -26.25 3.97
C SER A 140 12.31 -25.78 4.59
N ASN A 141 12.37 -24.86 5.55
CA ASN A 141 11.23 -24.41 6.34
C ASN A 141 10.85 -23.00 5.91
N ASN A 142 9.70 -22.92 5.25
CA ASN A 142 9.03 -21.66 4.94
C ASN A 142 8.10 -21.25 6.08
N ARG A 143 7.96 -19.95 6.26
CA ARG A 143 7.01 -19.33 7.18
C ARG A 143 5.95 -18.57 6.38
N LEU A 144 4.70 -18.76 6.75
CA LEU A 144 3.55 -18.02 6.26
C LEU A 144 2.93 -17.22 7.42
N GLY A 145 2.72 -15.93 7.21
CA GLY A 145 2.03 -15.03 8.12
C GLY A 145 0.71 -14.60 7.53
N ILE A 146 -0.34 -14.56 8.35
CA ILE A 146 -1.61 -13.89 8.02
C ILE A 146 -1.69 -12.68 8.94
N VAL A 147 -1.72 -11.49 8.35
CA VAL A 147 -1.53 -10.24 9.08
C VAL A 147 -2.69 -9.28 8.86
N LEU A 148 -3.09 -8.60 9.93
CA LEU A 148 -3.84 -7.36 9.86
C LEU A 148 -2.86 -6.23 9.56
N ARG A 149 -3.26 -5.30 8.70
CA ARG A 149 -2.45 -4.19 8.21
C ARG A 149 -3.11 -2.87 8.59
N LEU A 150 -2.30 -1.92 9.04
CA LEU A 150 -2.69 -0.54 9.32
C LEU A 150 -1.83 0.39 8.47
N PRO A 151 -2.24 0.63 7.21
CA PRO A 151 -1.56 1.56 6.32
C PRO A 151 -1.88 3.02 6.67
N ILE A 152 -0.85 3.86 6.56
CA ILE A 152 -0.93 5.31 6.54
C ILE A 152 -0.05 5.81 5.41
N SER A 153 -0.56 6.69 4.55
CA SER A 153 0.23 7.30 3.49
C SER A 153 0.03 8.80 3.40
N LEU A 154 1.09 9.45 2.92
CA LEU A 154 1.11 10.84 2.54
C LEU A 154 1.46 10.91 1.06
N GLU A 155 0.54 11.41 0.26
CA GLU A 155 0.60 11.50 -1.20
C GLU A 155 0.68 12.98 -1.60
N TYR A 156 1.53 13.29 -2.57
CA TYR A 156 1.61 14.60 -3.22
C TYR A 156 1.34 14.44 -4.71
N SER A 157 0.31 15.12 -5.21
CA SER A 157 -0.06 15.12 -6.62
C SER A 157 0.86 16.09 -7.37
N PHE A 158 1.91 15.56 -7.99
CA PHE A 158 2.88 16.31 -8.76
C PHE A 158 2.31 16.76 -10.12
N LEU A 159 1.50 15.90 -10.75
CA LEU A 159 0.70 16.21 -11.94
C LEU A 159 -0.72 15.66 -11.74
N LYS A 160 -1.65 16.01 -12.64
CA LYS A 160 -3.05 15.53 -12.61
C LYS A 160 -3.16 14.01 -12.46
N ASN A 161 -2.23 13.27 -13.04
CA ASN A 161 -2.21 11.81 -13.04
C ASN A 161 -0.96 11.21 -12.36
N LEU A 162 -0.05 12.03 -11.82
CA LEU A 162 1.20 11.55 -11.22
C LEU A 162 1.28 11.96 -9.76
N VAL A 163 1.39 10.97 -8.89
CA VAL A 163 1.50 11.12 -7.45
C VAL A 163 2.83 10.53 -6.98
N ILE A 164 3.49 11.23 -6.08
CA ILE A 164 4.61 10.69 -5.30
C ILE A 164 4.19 10.63 -3.84
N GLY A 165 4.70 9.67 -3.08
CA GLY A 165 4.28 9.56 -1.69
C GLY A 165 5.13 8.64 -0.85
N PHE A 166 4.78 8.63 0.43
CA PHE A 166 5.32 7.70 1.41
C PHE A 166 4.18 6.94 2.06
N LYS A 167 4.31 5.62 2.18
CA LYS A 167 3.38 4.72 2.86
C LYS A 167 4.11 4.05 4.01
N GLY A 168 3.63 4.28 5.22
CA GLY A 168 3.94 3.49 6.39
C GLY A 168 2.87 2.41 6.58
N MET A 169 3.28 1.22 7.02
CA MET A 169 2.34 0.13 7.29
C MET A 169 2.80 -0.65 8.52
N ALA A 170 1.97 -0.63 9.56
CA ALA A 170 2.12 -1.53 10.69
C ALA A 170 1.35 -2.82 10.42
N THR A 171 1.94 -3.97 10.77
CA THR A 171 1.31 -5.27 10.62
C THR A 171 1.33 -6.04 11.94
N ILE A 172 0.25 -6.76 12.21
CA ILE A 172 0.16 -7.68 13.35
C ILE A 172 -0.59 -8.93 12.92
N GLY A 173 -0.03 -10.11 13.18
CA GLY A 173 -0.67 -11.34 12.73
C GLY A 173 -0.03 -12.61 13.21
N GLY A 174 -0.75 -13.72 13.01
CA GLY A 174 -0.27 -15.05 13.31
C GLY A 174 0.69 -15.55 12.22
N THR A 175 1.71 -16.29 12.65
CA THR A 175 2.69 -16.91 11.76
C THR A 175 2.72 -18.42 11.99
N MET A 176 2.91 -19.16 10.90
CA MET A 176 3.02 -20.61 10.88
C MET A 176 4.22 -21.04 10.07
N LEU A 177 4.92 -22.07 10.52
CA LEU A 177 5.88 -22.81 9.71
C LEU A 177 5.10 -23.76 8.78
N ILE A 178 5.62 -24.03 7.58
CA ILE A 178 4.94 -24.88 6.58
C ILE A 178 5.42 -26.35 6.66
N SER A 179 6.57 -26.63 7.27
CA SER A 179 7.19 -27.96 7.24
C SER A 179 7.92 -28.32 8.55
N PRO A 180 7.24 -28.94 9.55
CA PRO A 180 5.81 -29.24 9.65
C PRO A 180 4.93 -27.98 9.85
N ILE A 181 3.61 -28.10 9.64
CA ILE A 181 2.67 -27.02 9.93
C ILE A 181 2.57 -26.82 11.44
N THR A 182 3.22 -25.78 11.95
CA THR A 182 3.20 -25.44 13.37
C THR A 182 2.99 -23.95 13.55
N PHE A 183 2.08 -23.59 14.45
CA PHE A 183 1.91 -22.20 14.87
C PHE A 183 3.19 -21.74 15.57
N GLU A 184 3.80 -20.67 15.06
CA GLU A 184 5.05 -20.14 15.59
C GLU A 184 4.80 -19.01 16.60
N GLY A 185 3.71 -18.26 16.42
CA GLY A 185 3.37 -17.14 17.28
C GLY A 185 2.76 -15.97 16.52
N ALA A 186 2.67 -14.84 17.20
CA ALA A 186 2.29 -13.56 16.60
C ALA A 186 3.53 -12.76 16.22
N ARG A 187 3.49 -12.08 15.08
CA ARG A 187 4.54 -11.18 14.61
C ARG A 187 4.00 -9.77 14.44
N PHE A 188 4.78 -8.80 14.90
CA PHE A 188 4.59 -7.39 14.61
C PHE A 188 5.63 -6.94 13.58
N GLY A 189 5.19 -6.20 12.56
CA GLY A 189 6.03 -5.66 11.50
C GLY A 189 5.75 -4.18 11.28
N PHE A 190 6.76 -3.45 10.83
CA PHE A 190 6.60 -2.09 10.35
C PHE A 190 7.35 -1.95 9.03
N PHE A 191 6.64 -1.45 8.02
CA PHE A 191 7.14 -1.28 6.67
C PHE A 191 7.01 0.19 6.26
N GLY A 192 8.03 0.68 5.57
CA GLY A 192 8.06 2.05 5.06
C GLY A 192 8.45 2.01 3.59
N ILE A 193 7.62 2.63 2.74
CA ILE A 193 7.73 2.55 1.29
C ILE A 193 7.57 3.95 0.72
N ALA A 194 8.58 4.44 0.00
CA ALA A 194 8.42 5.60 -0.87
C ALA A 194 7.94 5.10 -2.24
N PHE A 195 6.95 5.75 -2.83
CA PHE A 195 6.36 5.29 -4.10
C PHE A 195 6.07 6.43 -5.07
N ILE A 196 6.01 6.06 -6.35
CA ILE A 196 5.44 6.85 -7.43
C ILE A 196 4.23 6.12 -7.98
N LYS A 197 3.12 6.83 -8.23
CA LYS A 197 1.83 6.27 -8.64
C LYS A 197 1.27 7.07 -9.81
N ILE A 198 0.81 6.37 -10.84
CA ILE A 198 0.16 6.95 -12.01
C ILE A 198 -1.30 6.54 -12.00
N TYR A 199 -2.21 7.51 -12.13
CA TYR A 199 -3.65 7.29 -12.28
C TYR A 199 -4.04 7.30 -13.76
N ILE A 200 -4.97 6.42 -14.12
CA ILE A 200 -5.50 6.20 -15.47
C ILE A 200 -7.01 6.42 -15.45
#